data_AF-A0A923P6Q4-F1
#
_entry.id   AF-A0A923P6Q4-F1
#
_cell.length_a   1.000
_cell.length_b   1.000
_cell.length_c   1.000
_cell.angle_alpha   90.00
_cell.angle_beta   90.00
_cell.angle_gamma   90.00
#
_symmetry.space_group_name_H-M   'P 1'
#
loop_
_entity.id
_entity.type
_entity.pdbx_description
1 polymer ?
#
loop_
_entity_poly.entity_id
_entity_poly.type
_entity_poly.pdbx_seq_one_letter_code
_entity_poly.pdbx_strand_id
1 'polypeptide(L)' 'MGSLSIWHWLIVLAIAVLIFGTKRLSSIGTDLGSAVKGFRKAMSEADQDEPPKQINKQADADFTESRQNEAAGKKHG' A
#
# COMPACT_ATOMS: atom_id res chain seq x y z
N MET A 1 30.41 -13.63 20.87
CA MET A 1 29.43 -14.29 19.97
C MET A 1 28.57 -13.24 19.30
N GLY A 2 29.16 -12.40 18.43
CA GLY A 2 28.47 -11.29 17.73
C GLY A 2 27.82 -11.73 16.43
N SER A 3 27.10 -12.86 16.48
CA SER A 3 26.74 -13.67 15.31
C SER A 3 25.57 -13.14 14.48
N LEU A 4 25.18 -11.86 14.59
CA LEU A 4 24.10 -11.28 13.79
C LEU A 4 24.44 -9.85 13.37
N SER A 5 25.50 -9.72 12.56
CA SER A 5 25.83 -8.46 11.89
C SER A 5 24.63 -8.04 11.04
N ILE A 6 24.22 -6.77 11.13
CA ILE A 6 23.14 -6.16 10.33
C ILE A 6 23.33 -6.44 8.83
N TRP A 7 24.58 -6.58 8.39
CA TRP A 7 24.94 -6.97 7.03
C TRP A 7 24.44 -8.36 6.60
N HIS A 8 24.38 -9.32 7.52
CA HIS A 8 23.84 -10.65 7.24
C HIS A 8 22.34 -10.57 6.91
N TRP A 9 21.59 -9.79 7.69
CA TRP A 9 20.15 -9.60 7.47
C TRP A 9 19.84 -8.92 6.13
N LEU A 10 20.67 -7.97 5.68
CA LEU A 10 20.52 -7.37 4.34
C LEU A 10 20.69 -8.38 3.22
N ILE A 11 21.68 -9.28 3.34
CA ILE A 11 21.95 -10.32 2.34
C ILE A 11 20.82 -11.35 2.31
N VAL A 12 20.32 -11.77 3.48
CA VAL A 12 19.17 -12.69 3.57
C VAL A 12 17.91 -12.06 2.98
N LEU A 13 17.64 -10.79 3.28
CA LEU A 13 16.51 -10.07 2.68
C LEU A 13 16.62 -9.99 1.16
N ALA A 14 17.81 -9.69 0.64
CA ALA A 14 18.04 -9.63 -0.80
C ALA A 14 17.72 -10.97 -1.47
N ILE A 15 18.20 -12.09 -0.92
CA ILE A 15 17.92 -13.43 -1.44
C ILE A 15 16.42 -13.75 -1.34
N ALA A 16 15.76 -13.42 -0.22
CA ALA A 16 14.33 -13.61 -0.07
C ALA A 16 13.54 -12.84 -1.15
N VAL A 17 13.87 -11.58 -1.40
CA VAL A 17 13.24 -10.78 -2.46
C VAL A 17 13.48 -11.38 -3.85
N LEU A 18 14.66 -11.95 -4.11
CA LEU A 18 14.94 -12.63 -5.38
C LEU A 18 14.10 -13.90 -5.57
N ILE A 19 13.90 -14.69 -4.50
CA ILE A 19 13.10 -15.92 -4.55
C ILE A 19 11.61 -15.60 -4.70
N PHE A 20 11.09 -14.67 -3.91
CA PHE A 20 9.68 -14.28 -3.95
C PHE A 20 9.35 -13.39 -5.17
N GLY A 21 10.34 -12.67 -5.69
CA GLY A 21 10.19 -11.64 -6.71
C GLY A 21 9.57 -10.35 -6.16
N THR A 22 9.96 -9.21 -6.73
CA THR A 22 9.47 -7.88 -6.31
C THR A 22 7.97 -7.70 -6.52
N LYS A 23 7.38 -8.41 -7.49
CA LYS A 23 5.94 -8.31 -7.82
C LYS A 23 5.03 -8.90 -6.74
N ARG A 24 5.42 -10.04 -6.14
CA ARG A 24 4.69 -10.66 -5.02
C ARG A 24 4.87 -9.88 -3.73
N LEU A 25 6.09 -9.39 -3.49
CA LEU A 25 6.41 -8.58 -2.31
C LEU A 25 5.72 -7.21 -2.36
N SER A 26 5.56 -6.63 -3.55
CA SER A 26 4.83 -5.36 -3.75
C SER A 26 3.33 -5.51 -3.48
N SER A 27 2.68 -6.55 -4.01
CA SER A 27 1.24 -6.74 -3.78
C SER A 27 0.92 -6.99 -2.30
N ILE A 28 1.65 -7.92 -1.67
CA ILE A 28 1.47 -8.24 -0.24
C ILE A 28 1.94 -7.07 0.64
N GLY A 29 3.03 -6.41 0.27
CA GLY A 29 3.56 -5.25 0.99
C GLY A 29 2.66 -4.03 0.94
N THR A 30 1.86 -3.86 -0.12
CA THR A 30 0.87 -2.77 -0.22
C THR A 30 -0.31 -3.01 0.73
N ASP A 31 -0.81 -4.25 0.80
CA ASP A 31 -1.91 -4.62 1.69
C ASP A 31 -1.49 -4.55 3.16
N LEU A 32 -0.34 -5.16 3.50
CA LEU A 32 0.21 -5.10 4.86
C LEU A 32 0.67 -3.69 5.22
N GLY A 33 1.28 -2.96 4.28
CA GLY A 33 1.74 -1.59 4.47
C GLY A 33 0.60 -0.63 4.78
N SER A 34 -0.55 -0.80 4.13
CA SER A 34 -1.75 -0.01 4.38
C SER A 34 -2.31 -0.25 5.79
N ALA A 35 -2.35 -1.51 6.23
CA ALA A 35 -2.77 -1.87 7.59
C ALA A 35 -1.82 -1.30 8.66
N VAL A 36 -0.50 -1.45 8.45
CA VAL A 36 0.51 -0.93 9.39
C VAL A 36 0.54 0.60 9.41
N LYS A 37 0.23 1.27 8.29
CA LYS A 37 0.15 2.74 8.22
C LYS A 37 -0.97 3.29 9.12
N GLY A 38 -2.13 2.65 9.16
CA GLY A 38 -3.22 3.00 10.07
C GLY A 38 -2.83 2.82 11.53
N PHE A 39 -2.17 1.71 11.86
CA PHE A 39 -1.66 1.44 13.21
C PHE A 39 -0.62 2.49 13.66
N ARG A 40 0.35 2.82 12.80
CA ARG A 40 1.34 3.88 13.10
C ARG A 40 0.68 5.24 13.29
N LYS A 41 -0.32 5.59 12.47
CA LYS A 41 -1.06 6.84 12.62
C LYS A 41 -1.79 6.90 13.96
N ALA A 42 -2.53 5.85 14.31
CA ALA A 42 -3.27 5.77 15.56
C ALA A 42 -2.34 5.82 16.79
N MET A 43 -1.18 5.17 16.71
CA MET A 43 -0.18 5.22 17.79
C MET A 43 0.44 6.62 17.93
N SER A 44 0.77 7.29 16.82
CA SER A 44 1.25 8.68 16.87
C SER A 44 0.20 9.69 17.29
N GLU A 45 -1.09 9.44 17.01
CA GLU A 45 -2.22 10.25 17.50
C GLU A 45 -2.60 9.92 18.95
N ALA A 46 -2.19 8.77 19.49
CA ALA A 46 -2.35 8.47 20.92
C ALA A 46 -1.26 9.12 21.77
N ASP A 47 -0.06 9.32 21.21
CA ASP A 47 1.06 10.02 21.87
C ASP A 47 0.96 11.55 21.76
N GLN A 48 0.07 12.09 20.93
CA GLN A 48 -0.18 13.52 20.81
C GLN A 48 -1.65 13.80 21.09
N ASP A 49 -1.98 14.58 22.11
CA ASP A 49 -3.35 15.03 22.47
C ASP A 49 -3.99 15.95 21.39
N GLU A 50 -3.86 15.63 20.10
CA GLU A 50 -4.46 16.34 18.98
C GLU A 50 -5.74 15.62 18.49
N PRO A 51 -6.80 16.37 18.10
CA PRO A 51 -8.03 15.77 17.58
C PRO A 51 -7.76 14.97 16.30
N PRO A 52 -8.45 13.83 16.10
CA PRO A 52 -8.11 12.85 15.08
C PRO A 52 -8.19 13.45 13.68
N LYS A 53 -7.05 13.53 12.99
CA LYS A 53 -7.00 13.97 11.58
C LYS A 53 -7.38 12.78 10.72
N GLN A 54 -8.67 12.72 10.34
CA GLN A 54 -9.23 11.73 9.41
C GLN A 54 -8.27 11.48 8.24
N ILE A 55 -7.83 10.23 8.09
CA ILE A 55 -7.01 9.79 6.94
C ILE A 55 -7.91 9.80 5.69
N ASN A 56 -8.10 10.96 5.09
CA ASN A 56 -8.60 11.08 3.72
C ASN A 56 -7.38 11.21 2.81
N LYS A 57 -6.98 10.10 2.18
CA LYS A 57 -6.19 10.16 0.96
C LYS A 57 -6.75 9.17 -0.05
N GLN A 58 -7.65 9.71 -0.85
CA GLN A 58 -7.93 9.29 -2.23
C GLN A 58 -6.61 8.92 -2.91
N ALA A 59 -6.55 7.70 -3.42
CA ALA A 59 -5.66 7.27 -4.49
C ALA A 59 -6.28 6.01 -5.13
N ASP A 60 -6.95 6.24 -6.25
CA ASP A 60 -6.78 5.44 -7.46
C ASP A 60 -7.23 3.98 -7.42
N ALA A 61 -8.53 3.76 -7.29
CA ALA A 61 -9.22 2.82 -8.18
C ALA A 61 -10.14 3.65 -9.07
N ASP A 62 -9.54 4.32 -10.06
CA ASP A 62 -10.25 4.98 -11.14
C ASP A 62 -11.03 3.92 -11.94
N PHE A 63 -12.32 3.76 -11.61
CA PHE A 63 -13.29 3.04 -12.44
C PHE A 63 -14.11 4.10 -13.20
N THR A 64 -13.43 4.93 -13.98
CA THR A 64 -14.06 5.86 -14.93
C THR A 64 -13.84 5.38 -16.36
N GLU A 65 -14.07 4.09 -16.64
CA GLU A 65 -13.96 3.54 -18.01
C GLU A 65 -15.22 2.79 -18.47
N SER A 66 -16.40 3.10 -17.90
CA SER A 66 -17.67 2.46 -18.34
C SER A 66 -18.83 3.42 -18.60
N ARG A 67 -18.67 4.74 -18.44
CA ARG A 67 -19.72 5.74 -18.72
C ARG A 67 -19.59 6.44 -20.08
N GLN A 68 -18.60 6.10 -20.90
CA GLN A 68 -18.40 6.73 -22.21
C GLN A 68 -19.16 6.01 -23.35
N ASN A 69 -19.52 4.72 -23.20
CA ASN A 69 -20.12 3.95 -24.30
C ASN A 69 -21.67 3.96 -24.35
N GLU A 70 -22.36 4.56 -23.38
CA GLU A 70 -23.84 4.64 -23.40
C GLU A 70 -24.38 5.94 -24.02
N ALA A 71 -23.56 6.99 -24.16
CA ALA A 71 -24.00 8.27 -24.70
C ALA A 71 -23.95 8.36 -26.24
N ALA A 72 -23.36 7.37 -26.93
CA ALA A 72 -23.16 7.39 -28.39
C ALA A 72 -24.19 6.56 -29.19
N GLY A 73 -25.07 5.78 -28.53
CA GLY A 73 -25.96 4.83 -29.21
C GLY A 73 -27.44 5.24 -29.37
N LYS A 74 -27.88 6.34 -28.75
CA LYS A 74 -29.31 6.72 -28.71
C LYS A 74 -29.60 8.05 -29.41
N LYS A 75 -29.09 8.19 -30.63
CA LYS A 75 -29.56 9.18 -31.62
C LYS A 75 -29.45 8.56 -33.00
N HIS A 76 -30.37 7.67 -33.35
CA HIS A 76 -30.92 7.46 -34.69
C HIS A 76 -32.09 6.49 -34.53
N GLY A 77 -33.27 7.07 -34.35
CA GLY A 77 -34.59 6.47 -34.33
C GLY A 77 -35.57 7.58 -34.67
#